data_AF-A0A929SRR6-F1
#
_entry.id   AF-A0A929SRR6-F1
#
_cell.length_a   1.000
_cell.length_b   1.000
_cell.length_c   1.000
_cell.angle_alpha   90.00
_cell.angle_beta   90.00
_cell.angle_gamma   90.00
#
_symmetry.space_group_name_H-M   'P 1'
#
loop_
_entity.id
_entity.type
_entity.pdbx_description
1 polymer ?
#
loop_
_entity_poly.entity_id
_entity_poly.type
_entity_poly.pdbx_seq_one_letter_code
_entity_poly.pdbx_strand_id
1 'polypeptide(L)'
;MYKSVIRVDKRMSYNEIQGIIENDEEIIESTGFDKEKLNMVKLYEKLTNILLKRRQKNGYIGFDMPEVQIILDENGKTVGVENKKKIFAYSIIEHLMLTANEVVAETFTKKDIPVMYRVHEYPSLEKIEEVNLTLQKFGLKLNTFRIDEHLLNKKDVSNERFRKR
;
A
#
# COMPACT_ATOMS: atom_id res chain seq x y z
N MET A 1 -2.61 -13.43 -17.15
CA MET A 1 -1.16 -13.38 -16.88
C MET A 1 -0.42 -14.09 -17.98
N TYR A 2 0.62 -13.46 -18.50
CA TYR A 2 1.42 -13.96 -19.61
C TYR A 2 2.86 -13.48 -19.44
N LYS A 3 3.82 -14.21 -20.01
CA LYS A 3 5.22 -13.76 -20.07
C LYS A 3 5.33 -12.65 -21.10
N SER A 4 6.04 -11.57 -20.79
CA SER A 4 6.24 -10.44 -21.67
C SER A 4 7.70 -9.98 -21.66
N VAL A 5 8.07 -9.18 -22.67
CA VAL A 5 9.34 -8.45 -22.74
C VAL A 5 8.99 -6.97 -22.76
N ILE A 6 9.66 -6.18 -21.94
CA ILE A 6 9.48 -4.72 -21.87
C ILE A 6 10.80 -4.02 -22.19
N ARG A 7 10.72 -2.83 -22.79
CA ARG A 7 11.85 -1.90 -22.91
C ARG A 7 11.50 -0.67 -22.09
N VAL A 8 12.17 -0.46 -20.97
CA VAL A 8 11.97 0.73 -20.15
C VAL A 8 12.47 1.94 -20.94
N ASP A 9 11.57 2.86 -21.23
CA ASP A 9 11.87 4.06 -22.02
C ASP A 9 12.61 5.12 -21.19
N LYS A 10 12.13 5.36 -19.97
CA LYS A 10 12.77 6.29 -19.03
C LYS A 10 12.62 5.82 -17.59
N ARG A 11 13.68 6.01 -16.80
CA ARG A 11 13.67 5.85 -15.34
C ARG A 11 13.26 7.19 -14.73
N MET A 12 12.25 7.15 -13.86
CA MET A 12 11.73 8.33 -13.17
C MET A 12 11.96 8.20 -11.67
N SER A 13 12.25 9.33 -11.04
CA SER A 13 12.25 9.51 -9.59
C SER A 13 10.85 9.90 -9.10
N TYR A 14 10.59 9.68 -7.82
CA TYR A 14 9.33 10.09 -7.21
C TYR A 14 9.15 11.62 -7.24
N ASN A 15 10.23 12.39 -7.14
CA ASN A 15 10.18 13.84 -7.20
C ASN A 15 9.78 14.33 -8.60
N GLU A 16 10.31 13.72 -9.67
CA GLU A 16 9.89 14.07 -11.04
C GLU A 16 8.40 13.77 -11.27
N ILE A 17 7.92 12.62 -10.81
CA ILE A 17 6.49 12.27 -10.89
C ILE A 17 5.64 13.24 -10.07
N GLN A 18 6.12 13.61 -8.87
CA GLN A 18 5.43 14.58 -8.02
C GLN A 18 5.36 15.96 -8.69
N GLY A 19 6.45 16.44 -9.30
CA GLY A 19 6.46 17.70 -10.04
C GLY A 19 5.49 17.71 -11.22
N ILE A 20 5.41 16.61 -11.99
CA ILE A 20 4.40 16.46 -13.05
C ILE A 20 2.97 16.54 -12.48
N ILE A 21 2.72 15.95 -11.31
CA ILE A 21 1.40 16.00 -10.64
C ILE A 21 1.08 17.43 -10.19
N GLU A 22 2.06 18.14 -9.64
CA GLU A 22 1.93 19.52 -9.17
C GLU A 22 1.91 20.56 -10.31
N ASN A 23 2.19 20.14 -11.54
CA ASN A 23 2.34 20.98 -12.74
C ASN A 23 3.52 21.95 -12.64
N ASP A 24 4.64 21.49 -12.09
CA ASP A 24 5.91 22.20 -12.08
C ASP A 24 6.50 22.22 -13.51
N GLU A 25 6.57 23.41 -14.11
CA GLU A 25 7.00 23.60 -15.49
C GLU A 25 8.47 23.21 -15.70
N GLU A 26 9.36 23.53 -14.75
CA GLU A 26 10.79 23.22 -14.82
C GLU A 26 11.02 21.71 -14.76
N ILE A 27 10.31 21.03 -13.86
CA ILE A 27 10.35 19.58 -13.78
C ILE A 27 9.79 18.96 -15.05
N ILE A 28 8.62 19.39 -15.53
CA ILE A 28 8.01 18.85 -16.75
C ILE A 28 8.96 18.99 -17.94
N GLU A 29 9.58 20.15 -18.13
CA GLU A 29 10.54 20.37 -19.21
C GLU A 29 11.76 19.44 -19.08
N SER A 30 12.36 19.35 -17.89
CA SER A 30 13.52 18.48 -17.65
C SER A 30 13.21 16.98 -17.85
N THR A 31 11.95 16.57 -17.69
CA THR A 31 11.55 15.19 -17.94
C THR A 31 11.60 14.81 -19.42
N GLY A 32 11.53 15.77 -20.34
CA GLY A 32 11.46 15.51 -21.79
C GLY A 32 10.27 14.63 -22.18
N PHE A 33 9.23 14.57 -21.36
CA PHE A 33 8.02 13.81 -21.64
C PHE A 33 7.19 14.52 -22.71
N ASP A 34 6.73 13.75 -23.70
CA ASP A 34 5.69 14.21 -24.60
C ASP A 34 4.33 14.30 -23.88
N LYS A 35 3.34 14.89 -24.56
CA LYS A 35 1.98 15.06 -24.05
C LYS A 35 1.32 13.73 -23.66
N GLU A 36 1.64 12.64 -24.35
CA GLU A 36 1.07 11.32 -24.06
C GLU A 36 1.55 10.79 -22.72
N LYS A 37 2.87 10.87 -22.45
CA LYS A 37 3.46 10.45 -21.18
C LYS A 37 2.99 11.32 -20.02
N LEU A 38 2.87 12.63 -20.21
CA LEU A 38 2.31 13.53 -19.20
C LEU A 38 0.85 13.15 -18.87
N ASN A 39 0.04 12.86 -19.89
CA ASN A 39 -1.33 12.38 -19.69
C ASN A 39 -1.37 11.03 -18.98
N MET A 40 -0.43 10.13 -19.25
CA MET A 40 -0.33 8.85 -18.53
C MET A 40 -0.08 9.06 -17.04
N VAL A 41 0.79 10.00 -16.65
CA VAL A 41 1.02 10.32 -15.22
C VAL A 41 -0.27 10.80 -14.55
N LYS A 42 -1.02 11.71 -15.19
CA LYS A 42 -2.32 12.18 -14.68
C LYS A 42 -3.38 11.07 -14.63
N LEU A 43 -3.33 10.13 -15.58
CA LEU A 43 -4.20 8.95 -15.55
C LEU A 43 -3.87 8.05 -14.34
N TYR A 44 -2.59 7.83 -14.04
CA TYR A 44 -2.18 7.08 -12.85
C TYR A 44 -2.58 7.76 -11.56
N GLU A 45 -2.48 9.09 -11.49
CA GLU A 45 -2.98 9.87 -10.35
C GLU A 45 -4.48 9.65 -10.14
N LYS A 46 -5.28 9.78 -11.20
CA LYS A 46 -6.73 9.55 -11.16
C LYS A 46 -7.06 8.12 -10.74
N LEU A 47 -6.37 7.13 -11.31
CA LEU A 47 -6.56 5.72 -10.97
C LEU A 47 -6.24 5.45 -9.50
N THR A 48 -5.15 6.00 -9.00
CA THR A 48 -4.71 5.85 -7.61
C THR A 48 -5.77 6.38 -6.64
N ASN A 49 -6.34 7.55 -6.92
CA ASN A 49 -7.44 8.10 -6.13
C ASN A 49 -8.69 7.20 -6.12
N ILE A 50 -9.01 6.55 -7.25
CA ILE A 50 -10.11 5.57 -7.33
C ILE A 50 -9.79 4.32 -6.49
N LEU A 51 -8.58 3.79 -6.61
CA LEU A 51 -8.13 2.62 -5.86
C LEU A 51 -8.13 2.89 -4.35
N LEU A 52 -7.66 4.06 -3.92
CA LEU A 52 -7.66 4.49 -2.53
C LEU A 52 -9.09 4.54 -1.98
N LYS A 53 -10.03 5.20 -2.68
CA LYS A 53 -11.45 5.24 -2.27
C LYS A 53 -12.06 3.84 -2.16
N ARG A 54 -11.76 2.96 -3.12
CA ARG A 54 -12.22 1.56 -3.08
C ARG A 54 -11.67 0.83 -1.86
N ARG A 55 -10.40 1.03 -1.54
CA ARG A 55 -9.72 0.41 -0.39
C ARG A 55 -10.28 0.93 0.93
N GLN A 56 -10.46 2.25 1.07
CA GLN A 56 -11.06 2.86 2.26
C GLN A 56 -12.46 2.30 2.53
N LYS A 57 -13.29 2.15 1.48
CA LYS A 57 -14.62 1.52 1.60
C LYS A 57 -14.55 0.06 2.10
N ASN A 58 -13.47 -0.65 1.77
CA ASN A 58 -13.25 -2.04 2.16
C ASN A 58 -12.48 -2.18 3.50
N GLY A 59 -12.36 -1.11 4.30
CA GLY A 59 -11.72 -1.17 5.61
C GLY A 59 -10.20 -1.05 5.58
N TYR A 60 -9.63 -0.44 4.53
CA TYR A 60 -8.20 -0.11 4.50
C TYR A 60 -7.82 0.84 5.64
N ILE A 61 -6.80 0.44 6.40
CA ILE A 61 -6.21 1.24 7.48
C ILE A 61 -4.90 1.82 6.95
N GLY A 62 -4.92 3.12 6.65
CA GLY A 62 -3.70 3.86 6.29
C GLY A 62 -2.92 4.21 7.55
N PHE A 63 -1.92 3.41 7.91
CA PHE A 63 -1.01 3.77 8.99
C PHE A 63 -0.09 4.91 8.54
N ASP A 64 -0.35 6.11 9.02
CA ASP A 64 0.50 7.27 8.77
C ASP A 64 1.65 7.29 9.78
N MET A 65 2.60 6.37 9.64
CA MET A 65 3.82 6.38 10.44
C MET A 65 4.89 7.24 9.74
N PRO A 66 5.58 8.12 10.48
CA PRO A 66 6.72 8.85 9.93
C PRO A 66 7.86 7.87 9.68
N GLU A 67 8.29 7.76 8.42
CA GLU A 67 9.53 7.06 8.06
C GLU A 67 10.70 8.02 8.24
N VAL A 68 11.80 7.53 8.80
CA VAL A 68 13.01 8.32 9.02
C VAL A 68 14.00 8.07 7.87
N GLN A 69 14.58 9.13 7.32
CA GLN A 69 15.69 9.09 6.37
C GLN A 69 16.98 9.56 7.03
N ILE A 70 18.07 8.82 6.82
CA ILE A 70 19.40 9.16 7.30
C ILE A 70 20.12 9.92 6.18
N ILE A 71 20.67 11.09 6.50
CA ILE A 71 21.46 11.88 5.57
C ILE A 71 22.93 11.53 5.77
N LEU A 72 23.58 11.15 4.68
CA LEU A 72 25.00 10.80 4.64
C LEU A 72 25.77 11.89 3.88
N ASP A 73 26.99 12.16 4.30
CA ASP A 73 27.95 12.94 3.50
C ASP A 73 28.61 12.10 2.40
N GLU A 74 29.49 12.72 1.62
CA GLU A 74 30.23 12.09 0.52
C GLU A 74 31.11 10.91 0.98
N ASN A 75 31.49 10.88 2.26
CA ASN A 75 32.29 9.81 2.86
C ASN A 75 31.42 8.72 3.50
N GLY A 76 30.10 8.79 3.36
CA GLY A 76 29.15 7.85 3.96
C GLY A 76 28.93 8.05 5.47
N LYS A 77 29.34 9.18 6.04
CA LYS A 77 29.14 9.49 7.46
C LYS A 77 27.78 10.15 7.65
N THR A 78 27.06 9.72 8.67
CA THR A 78 25.78 10.32 9.05
C THR A 78 25.94 11.77 9.49
N VAL A 79 25.29 12.69 8.78
CA VAL A 79 25.26 14.13 9.07
C VAL A 79 23.90 14.61 9.54
N GLY A 80 22.85 13.80 9.41
CA GLY A 80 21.51 14.19 9.82
C GLY A 80 20.49 13.07 9.78
N VAL A 81 19.34 13.35 10.37
CA VAL A 81 18.19 12.47 10.43
C VAL A 81 16.95 13.33 10.21
N GLU A 82 16.15 12.98 9.21
CA GLU A 82 14.94 13.72 8.86
C GLU A 82 13.75 12.78 8.69
N ASN A 83 12.53 13.33 8.83
CA ASN A 83 11.34 12.60 8.44
C ASN A 83 11.21 12.63 6.92
N LYS A 84 11.07 11.45 6.32
CA LYS A 84 10.84 11.30 4.89
C LYS A 84 9.50 11.93 4.53
N LYS A 85 9.54 12.91 3.62
CA LYS A 85 8.33 13.59 3.14
C LYS A 85 7.44 12.59 2.41
N LYS A 86 6.17 12.54 2.81
CA LYS A 86 5.14 11.83 2.04
C LYS A 86 4.74 12.66 0.84
N ILE A 87 5.00 12.11 -0.35
CA ILE A 87 4.58 12.67 -1.63
C ILE A 87 3.62 11.68 -2.30
N PHE A 88 2.66 12.22 -3.05
CA PHE A 88 1.59 11.43 -3.66
C PHE A 88 2.14 10.40 -4.67
N ALA A 89 3.28 10.68 -5.30
CA ALA A 89 3.98 9.75 -6.18
C ALA A 89 4.25 8.37 -5.54
N TYR A 90 4.51 8.30 -4.22
CA TYR A 90 4.66 7.02 -3.52
C TYR A 90 3.36 6.21 -3.50
N SER A 91 2.22 6.89 -3.29
CA SER A 91 0.89 6.27 -3.25
C SER A 91 0.51 5.64 -4.59
N ILE A 92 0.96 6.22 -5.71
CA ILE A 92 0.74 5.66 -7.05
C ILE A 92 1.35 4.26 -7.16
N ILE A 93 2.64 4.12 -6.87
CA ILE A 93 3.33 2.84 -6.96
C ILE A 93 2.76 1.85 -5.94
N GLU A 94 2.51 2.30 -4.71
CA GLU A 94 1.94 1.46 -3.66
C GLU A 94 0.61 0.82 -4.10
N HIS A 95 -0.36 1.63 -4.55
CA HIS A 95 -1.67 1.10 -4.90
C HIS A 95 -1.69 0.27 -6.18
N LEU A 96 -0.81 0.57 -7.15
CA LEU A 96 -0.63 -0.27 -8.33
C LEU A 96 -0.05 -1.63 -7.94
N MET A 97 0.99 -1.66 -7.10
CA MET A 97 1.60 -2.91 -6.64
C MET A 97 0.66 -3.74 -5.77
N LEU A 98 -0.10 -3.11 -4.86
CA LEU A 98 -1.13 -3.80 -4.08
C LEU A 98 -2.18 -4.44 -5.00
N THR A 99 -2.63 -3.73 -6.03
CA THR A 99 -3.63 -4.24 -6.98
C THR A 99 -3.06 -5.39 -7.81
N ALA A 100 -1.81 -5.30 -8.25
CA ALA A 100 -1.14 -6.40 -8.96
C ALA A 100 -1.05 -7.66 -8.08
N ASN A 101 -0.63 -7.50 -6.82
CA ASN A 101 -0.52 -8.60 -5.86
C ASN A 101 -1.88 -9.25 -5.57
N GLU A 102 -2.94 -8.45 -5.42
CA GLU A 102 -4.31 -8.97 -5.25
C GLU A 102 -4.76 -9.80 -6.45
N VAL A 103 -4.52 -9.31 -7.67
CA VAL A 103 -4.87 -10.04 -8.90
C VAL A 103 -4.09 -11.36 -9.01
N VAL A 104 -2.82 -11.37 -8.60
CA VAL A 104 -2.01 -12.60 -8.54
C VAL A 104 -2.62 -13.59 -7.57
N ALA A 105 -2.85 -13.16 -6.32
CA ALA A 105 -3.41 -14.00 -5.28
C ALA A 105 -4.77 -14.56 -5.69
N GLU A 106 -5.68 -13.72 -6.18
CA GLU A 106 -7.02 -14.12 -6.61
C GLU A 106 -6.98 -15.12 -7.77
N THR A 107 -6.15 -14.86 -8.78
CA THR A 107 -6.04 -15.72 -9.97
C THR A 107 -5.53 -17.11 -9.60
N PHE A 108 -4.54 -17.19 -8.70
CA PHE A 108 -3.89 -18.44 -8.35
C PHE A 108 -4.77 -19.25 -7.39
N THR A 109 -5.45 -18.59 -6.45
CA THR A 109 -6.46 -19.21 -5.60
C THR A 109 -7.59 -19.83 -6.42
N LYS A 110 -8.12 -19.12 -7.43
CA LYS A 110 -9.19 -19.64 -8.31
C LYS A 110 -8.76 -20.84 -9.16
N LYS A 111 -7.46 -21.00 -9.40
CA LYS A 111 -6.89 -22.09 -10.21
C LYS A 111 -6.30 -23.22 -9.38
N ASP A 112 -6.44 -23.15 -8.04
CA ASP A 112 -5.83 -24.09 -7.09
C ASP A 112 -4.31 -24.27 -7.33
N ILE A 113 -3.62 -23.20 -7.73
CA ILE A 113 -2.16 -23.21 -7.93
C ILE A 113 -1.49 -22.91 -6.59
N PRO A 114 -0.61 -23.79 -6.08
CA PRO A 114 0.05 -23.56 -4.80
C PRO A 114 1.09 -22.43 -4.91
N VAL A 115 0.92 -21.39 -4.09
CA VAL A 115 1.87 -20.28 -3.91
C VAL A 115 1.91 -19.84 -2.46
N MET A 116 2.97 -19.11 -2.07
CA MET A 116 3.06 -18.50 -0.76
C MET A 116 2.15 -17.26 -0.68
N TYR A 117 1.31 -17.22 0.35
CA TYR A 117 0.46 -16.07 0.66
C TYR A 117 0.98 -15.33 1.89
N ARG A 118 0.82 -14.00 1.88
CA ARG A 118 1.01 -13.18 3.07
C ARG A 118 -0.34 -12.99 3.76
N VAL A 119 -0.52 -13.65 4.91
CA VAL A 119 -1.77 -13.60 5.66
C VAL A 119 -1.58 -12.71 6.89
N HIS A 120 -2.50 -11.77 7.09
CA HIS A 120 -2.60 -10.98 8.31
C HIS A 120 -3.80 -11.50 9.10
N GLU A 121 -3.55 -12.05 10.28
CA GLU A 121 -4.60 -12.57 11.17
C GLU A 121 -5.42 -11.44 11.79
N TYR A 122 -6.66 -11.75 12.16
CA TYR A 122 -7.48 -10.85 12.96
C TYR A 122 -6.85 -10.63 14.35
N PRO A 123 -6.99 -9.43 14.94
CA PRO A 123 -6.56 -9.20 16.32
C PRO A 123 -7.34 -10.12 17.27
N SER A 124 -6.66 -10.63 18.30
CA SER A 124 -7.32 -11.43 19.35
C SER A 124 -8.26 -10.55 20.19
N LEU A 125 -9.32 -11.16 20.73
CA LEU A 125 -10.27 -10.48 21.62
C LEU A 125 -9.56 -9.76 22.78
N GLU A 126 -8.60 -10.43 23.42
CA GLU A 126 -7.79 -9.87 24.50
C GLU A 126 -7.09 -8.55 24.11
N LYS A 127 -6.47 -8.49 22.91
CA LYS A 127 -5.82 -7.27 22.42
C LYS A 127 -6.82 -6.15 22.15
N ILE A 128 -8.02 -6.49 21.69
CA ILE A 128 -9.09 -5.52 21.45
C ILE A 128 -9.59 -4.94 22.78
N GLU A 129 -9.75 -5.78 23.80
CA GLU A 129 -10.14 -5.37 25.15
C GLU A 129 -9.09 -4.44 25.78
N GLU A 130 -7.80 -4.77 25.66
CA GLU A 130 -6.69 -3.94 26.15
C GLU A 130 -6.70 -2.54 25.52
N VAL A 131 -6.91 -2.46 24.20
CA VAL A 131 -7.08 -1.18 23.50
C VAL A 131 -8.32 -0.44 24.00
N ASN A 132 -9.44 -1.12 24.19
CA ASN A 132 -10.68 -0.50 24.67
C ASN A 132 -10.54 0.05 26.10
N LEU A 133 -9.83 -0.65 26.99
CA LEU A 133 -9.50 -0.18 28.33
C LEU A 133 -8.65 1.08 28.30
N THR A 134 -7.68 1.15 27.38
CA THR A 134 -6.85 2.34 27.18
C THR A 134 -7.69 3.51 26.67
N LEU A 135 -8.54 3.28 25.67
CA LEU A 135 -9.41 4.30 25.09
C LEU A 135 -10.46 4.85 26.06
N GLN A 136 -10.97 4.00 26.97
CA GLN A 136 -11.93 4.43 28.00
C GLN A 136 -11.37 5.51 28.92
N LYS A 137 -10.05 5.48 29.20
CA LYS A 137 -9.38 6.55 29.97
C LYS A 137 -9.45 7.91 29.28
N PHE A 138 -9.62 7.93 27.95
CA PHE A 138 -9.79 9.11 27.13
C PHE A 138 -11.27 9.40 26.80
N GLY A 139 -12.22 8.71 27.43
CA GLY A 139 -13.66 8.86 27.17
C GLY A 139 -14.13 8.25 25.84
N LEU A 140 -13.30 7.43 25.19
CA LEU A 140 -13.61 6.76 23.94
C LEU A 140 -13.97 5.28 24.20
N LYS A 141 -14.98 4.76 23.49
CA LYS A 141 -15.37 3.34 23.59
C LYS A 141 -15.53 2.74 22.20
N LEU A 142 -14.79 1.67 21.92
CA LEU A 142 -14.99 0.88 20.72
C LEU A 142 -16.19 -0.05 20.92
N ASN A 143 -17.10 -0.05 19.96
CA ASN A 143 -18.25 -0.95 19.97
C ASN A 143 -17.84 -2.29 19.35
N THR A 144 -17.46 -3.24 20.20
CA THR A 144 -16.90 -4.56 19.80
C THR A 144 -17.95 -5.55 19.29
N PHE A 145 -19.25 -5.22 19.39
CA PHE A 145 -20.39 -6.10 19.03
C PHE A 145 -20.52 -6.48 17.55
N ARG A 146 -19.63 -6.01 16.65
CA ARG A 146 -19.67 -6.33 15.21
C ARG A 146 -18.54 -7.23 14.74
N ILE A 147 -17.75 -7.78 15.64
CA ILE A 147 -16.81 -8.83 15.27
C ILE A 147 -17.54 -10.15 15.49
N ASP A 148 -18.16 -10.64 14.42
CA ASP A 148 -18.82 -11.94 14.37
C ASP A 148 -17.86 -12.99 14.99
N GLU A 149 -18.27 -13.70 16.04
CA GLU A 149 -17.45 -14.72 16.70
C GLU A 149 -16.92 -15.75 15.68
N HIS A 150 -17.68 -15.98 14.61
CA HIS A 150 -17.31 -16.82 13.47
C HIS A 150 -16.10 -16.30 12.66
N LEU A 151 -15.82 -14.98 12.67
CA LEU A 151 -14.63 -14.40 12.01
C LEU A 151 -13.39 -14.49 12.90
N LEU A 152 -13.55 -14.40 14.22
CA LEU A 152 -12.47 -14.54 15.21
C LEU A 152 -12.02 -16.00 15.39
N ASN A 153 -12.95 -16.95 15.25
CA ASN A 153 -12.68 -18.38 15.37
C ASN A 153 -12.23 -19.05 14.05
N LYS A 154 -11.95 -18.28 12.98
CA LYS A 154 -11.30 -18.82 11.77
C LYS A 154 -9.80 -19.13 11.97
N LYS A 155 -9.42 -19.69 13.12
CA LYS A 155 -8.11 -20.33 13.27
C LYS A 155 -7.95 -21.57 12.37
N ASP A 156 -9.04 -22.12 11.81
CA ASP A 156 -8.98 -23.40 11.09
C ASP A 156 -9.45 -23.42 9.63
N VAL A 157 -10.27 -22.47 9.14
CA VAL A 157 -10.88 -22.65 7.80
C VAL A 157 -9.93 -22.38 6.63
N SER A 158 -8.92 -21.53 6.81
CA SER A 158 -7.83 -21.39 5.84
C SER A 158 -6.78 -22.50 5.94
N ASN A 159 -6.75 -23.29 7.02
CA ASN A 159 -5.82 -24.40 7.18
C ASN A 159 -6.42 -25.76 6.78
N GLU A 160 -7.73 -25.97 6.86
CA GLU A 160 -8.34 -27.26 6.49
C GLU A 160 -8.24 -27.60 5.00
N ARG A 161 -8.24 -26.59 4.11
CA ARG A 161 -7.96 -26.83 2.68
C ARG A 161 -6.49 -27.11 2.37
N PHE A 162 -5.58 -26.72 3.25
CA PHE A 162 -4.13 -26.91 3.08
C PHE A 162 -3.59 -28.11 3.88
N ARG A 163 -4.31 -28.61 4.90
CA ARG A 163 -3.95 -29.80 5.69
C ARG A 163 -4.39 -31.13 5.06
N LYS A 164 -5.27 -31.12 4.06
CA LYS A 164 -5.70 -32.33 3.32
C LYS A 164 -4.94 -32.50 2.00
N ARG A 165 -3.61 -32.46 2.00
CA ARG A 165 -2.74 -33.09 0.98
C ARG A 165 -1.39 -33.43 1.57
#